data_AF-B1YFI0-F1
#
_entry.id   AF-B1YFI0-F1
#
_cell.length_a   1.000
_cell.length_b   1.000
_cell.length_c   1.000
_cell.angle_alpha   90.00
_cell.angle_beta   90.00
_cell.angle_gamma   90.00
#
_symmetry.space_group_name_H-M   'P 1'
#
loop_
_entity.id
_entity.type
_entity.pdbx_description
1 polymer ?
#
loop_
_entity_poly.entity_id
_entity_poly.type
_entity_poly.pdbx_seq_one_letter_code
_entity_poly.pdbx_strand_id
1 'polypeptide(L)'
;MNKETMERLQHASTQMNQEDSAASIAFIADFHGKVAAWLPGESVDFVFDFVTAPGADQIAPISGDALDTKTNFEFFMTKKQTRKKLGELLALWKAPRTKETLNQIDAIGLKKWLARNEFRSEDKPWDYLNRLHVLLFLDQMTTVIDDHQLTTLYEQLVRKTPVPTSFVRRQGEVRHVVNQFADKTEFTQVDLVRASLVRYL
;
A
#
# COMPACT_ATOMS: atom_id res chain seq x y z
N MET A 1 0.42 -23.31 -4.48
CA MET A 1 -0.34 -22.34 -5.29
C MET A 1 -1.06 -23.09 -6.41
N ASN A 2 -2.33 -22.80 -6.66
CA ASN A 2 -3.11 -23.47 -7.72
C ASN A 2 -2.77 -22.88 -9.11
N LYS A 3 -3.23 -23.56 -10.18
CA LYS A 3 -2.92 -23.20 -11.57
C LYS A 3 -3.43 -21.82 -11.97
N GLU A 4 -4.69 -21.49 -11.68
CA GLU A 4 -5.28 -20.23 -12.13
C GLU A 4 -4.72 -19.02 -11.36
N THR A 5 -4.44 -19.15 -10.05
CA THR A 5 -3.73 -18.13 -9.28
C THR A 5 -2.32 -17.90 -9.86
N MET A 6 -1.61 -18.97 -10.25
CA MET A 6 -0.32 -18.86 -10.93
C MET A 6 -0.45 -18.15 -12.28
N GLU A 7 -1.45 -18.52 -13.10
CA GLU A 7 -1.71 -17.87 -14.40
C GLU A 7 -1.98 -16.38 -14.25
N ARG A 8 -2.77 -15.97 -13.25
CA ARG A 8 -3.04 -14.55 -12.93
C ARG A 8 -1.77 -13.79 -12.54
N LEU A 9 -0.99 -14.35 -11.61
CA LEU A 9 0.26 -13.72 -11.17
C LEU A 9 1.30 -13.67 -12.31
N GLN A 10 1.33 -14.68 -13.17
CA GLN A 10 2.19 -14.69 -14.36
C GLN A 10 1.79 -13.61 -15.36
N HIS A 11 0.48 -13.41 -15.58
CA HIS A 11 -0.02 -12.34 -16.43
C HIS A 11 0.34 -10.96 -15.85
N ALA A 12 0.09 -10.73 -14.56
CA ALA A 12 0.47 -9.52 -13.85
C ALA A 12 1.98 -9.24 -13.93
N SER A 13 2.81 -10.27 -13.72
CA SER A 13 4.27 -10.18 -13.89
C SER A 13 4.68 -9.80 -15.31
N THR A 14 3.98 -10.32 -16.32
CA THR A 14 4.29 -10.02 -17.72
C THR A 14 3.98 -8.56 -18.04
N GLN A 15 2.86 -8.04 -17.55
CA GLN A 15 2.51 -6.63 -17.69
C GLN A 15 3.53 -5.72 -16.98
N MET A 16 3.91 -6.08 -15.76
CA MET A 16 4.91 -5.34 -14.99
C MET A 16 6.28 -5.26 -15.69
N ASN A 17 6.76 -6.35 -16.28
CA ASN A 17 8.05 -6.39 -16.97
C ASN A 17 8.11 -5.50 -18.22
N GLN A 18 6.98 -4.96 -18.68
CA GLN A 18 6.91 -4.00 -19.78
C GLN A 18 7.11 -2.55 -19.31
N GLU A 19 7.09 -2.29 -18.00
CA GLU A 19 7.28 -0.96 -17.43
C GLU A 19 8.75 -0.68 -17.07
N ASP A 20 9.18 0.56 -17.30
CA ASP A 20 10.50 1.03 -16.88
C ASP A 20 10.55 1.22 -15.36
N SER A 21 11.22 0.28 -14.68
CA SER A 21 11.35 0.31 -13.22
C SER A 21 12.36 1.36 -12.72
N ALA A 22 13.23 1.92 -13.58
CA ALA A 22 14.28 2.83 -13.14
C ALA A 22 13.72 4.10 -12.49
N ALA A 23 12.68 4.68 -13.07
CA ALA A 23 12.00 5.86 -12.53
C ALA A 23 11.30 5.55 -11.19
N SER A 24 10.65 4.38 -11.09
CA SER A 24 9.97 3.93 -9.86
C SER A 24 10.96 3.72 -8.70
N ILE A 25 12.13 3.12 -8.98
CA ILE A 25 13.20 2.94 -7.99
C ILE A 25 13.70 4.29 -7.50
N ALA A 26 14.02 5.20 -8.43
CA ALA A 26 14.55 6.52 -8.07
C ALA A 26 13.55 7.29 -7.22
N PHE A 27 12.25 7.22 -7.56
CA PHE A 27 11.18 7.85 -6.81
C PHE A 27 11.04 7.28 -5.39
N ILE A 28 11.04 5.95 -5.24
CA ILE A 28 11.02 5.31 -3.92
C ILE A 28 12.26 5.64 -3.11
N ALA A 29 13.44 5.63 -3.74
CA ALA A 29 14.69 5.96 -3.06
C ALA A 29 14.69 7.40 -2.52
N ASP A 30 14.16 8.36 -3.28
CA ASP A 30 13.99 9.74 -2.82
C ASP A 30 12.99 9.82 -1.65
N PHE A 31 11.83 9.16 -1.76
CA PHE A 31 10.85 9.11 -0.68
C PHE A 31 11.42 8.49 0.60
N HIS A 32 12.03 7.31 0.50
CA HIS A 32 12.65 6.61 1.62
C HIS A 32 13.84 7.37 2.19
N GLY A 33 14.58 8.11 1.37
CA GLY A 33 15.63 9.03 1.81
C GLY A 33 15.07 10.16 2.68
N LYS A 34 13.94 10.76 2.28
CA LYS A 34 13.22 11.77 3.07
C LYS A 34 12.70 11.19 4.38
N VAL A 35 12.08 10.00 4.35
CA VAL A 35 11.62 9.33 5.56
C VAL A 35 12.79 9.02 6.49
N ALA A 36 13.92 8.53 5.96
CA ALA A 36 15.12 8.23 6.75
C ALA A 36 15.70 9.47 7.42
N ALA A 37 15.69 10.63 6.75
CA ALA A 37 16.16 11.90 7.29
C ALA A 37 15.20 12.54 8.30
N TRP A 38 13.89 12.29 8.20
CA TRP A 38 12.87 12.91 9.06
C TRP A 38 13.06 12.60 10.56
N LEU A 39 12.93 13.58 11.45
CA LEU A 39 13.03 13.38 12.91
C LEU A 39 11.67 13.47 13.61
N PRO A 40 11.45 12.74 14.71
CA PRO A 40 10.23 12.86 15.49
C PRO A 40 9.96 14.31 15.92
N GLY A 41 8.79 14.82 15.54
CA GLY A 41 8.38 16.22 15.79
C GLY A 41 8.54 17.15 14.60
N GLU A 42 9.28 16.76 13.57
CA GLU A 42 9.33 17.48 12.29
C GLU A 42 8.03 17.32 11.50
N SER A 43 7.81 18.23 10.54
CA SER A 43 6.65 18.16 9.67
C SER A 43 6.64 16.88 8.85
N VAL A 44 5.44 16.33 8.66
CA VAL A 44 5.17 15.17 7.80
C VAL A 44 4.54 15.61 6.47
N ASP A 45 4.53 16.92 6.16
CA ASP A 45 3.84 17.46 4.99
C ASP A 45 4.39 16.90 3.67
N PHE A 46 5.70 16.58 3.62
CA PHE A 46 6.33 15.96 2.45
C PHE A 46 5.63 14.66 2.02
N VAL A 47 4.99 13.94 2.95
CA VAL A 47 4.26 12.70 2.65
C VAL A 47 3.15 12.96 1.63
N PHE A 48 2.44 14.08 1.73
CA PHE A 48 1.41 14.44 0.77
C PHE A 48 1.99 14.66 -0.63
N ASP A 49 3.12 15.35 -0.72
CA ASP A 49 3.79 15.65 -1.98
C ASP A 49 4.17 14.36 -2.71
N PHE A 50 4.77 13.39 -2.01
CA PHE A 50 5.10 12.09 -2.61
C PHE A 50 3.85 11.28 -2.98
N VAL A 51 2.84 11.21 -2.12
CA VAL A 51 1.63 10.43 -2.40
C VAL A 51 0.86 10.99 -3.60
N THR A 52 0.91 12.30 -3.84
CA THR A 52 0.20 12.94 -4.95
C THR A 52 1.06 13.22 -6.18
N ALA A 53 2.36 12.89 -6.13
CA ALA A 53 3.28 13.09 -7.25
C ALA A 53 3.05 12.07 -8.38
N PRO A 54 3.30 12.45 -9.65
CA PRO A 54 3.18 11.54 -10.79
C PRO A 54 4.05 10.28 -10.67
N GLY A 55 5.19 10.36 -9.99
CA GLY A 55 6.05 9.19 -9.77
C GLY A 55 5.38 8.08 -8.97
N ALA A 56 4.39 8.40 -8.13
CA ALA A 56 3.66 7.41 -7.36
C ALA A 56 2.68 6.59 -8.21
N ASP A 57 2.26 7.10 -9.38
CA ASP A 57 1.35 6.39 -10.28
C ASP A 57 1.99 5.12 -10.88
N GLN A 58 3.32 5.11 -10.99
CA GLN A 58 4.07 3.94 -11.49
C GLN A 58 4.14 2.80 -10.47
N ILE A 59 3.84 3.08 -9.19
CA ILE A 59 3.94 2.09 -8.10
C ILE A 59 2.53 1.68 -7.65
N ALA A 60 1.65 2.65 -7.45
CA ALA A 60 0.28 2.45 -6.99
C ALA A 60 -0.65 3.49 -7.65
N PRO A 61 -1.14 3.25 -8.88
CA PRO A 61 -1.94 4.20 -9.64
C PRO A 61 -3.27 4.47 -8.96
N ILE A 62 -3.78 5.67 -9.21
CA ILE A 62 -5.12 6.12 -8.83
C ILE A 62 -5.78 6.53 -10.13
N SER A 63 -6.97 6.02 -10.39
CA SER A 63 -7.67 6.19 -11.66
C SER A 63 -9.18 6.28 -11.46
N GLY A 64 -9.88 6.82 -12.45
CA GLY A 64 -11.33 7.00 -12.40
C GLY A 64 -11.75 7.95 -11.27
N ASP A 65 -12.92 7.70 -10.70
CA ASP A 65 -13.55 8.54 -9.68
C ASP A 65 -12.69 8.75 -8.43
N ALA A 66 -11.72 7.88 -8.17
CA ALA A 66 -10.79 8.03 -7.04
C ALA A 66 -9.92 9.31 -7.14
N LEU A 67 -9.68 9.83 -8.35
CA LEU A 67 -8.94 11.08 -8.56
C LEU A 67 -9.66 12.29 -7.93
N ASP A 68 -10.99 12.26 -7.88
CA ASP A 68 -11.81 13.34 -7.35
C ASP A 68 -11.67 13.45 -5.81
N THR A 69 -11.15 12.42 -5.16
CA THR A 69 -10.92 12.41 -3.70
C THR A 69 -9.62 13.09 -3.28
N LYS A 70 -8.80 13.61 -4.22
CA LYS A 70 -7.50 14.24 -3.91
C LYS A 70 -7.62 15.39 -2.91
N THR A 71 -8.60 16.26 -3.10
CA THR A 71 -8.83 17.41 -2.19
C THR A 71 -9.24 16.93 -0.79
N ASN A 72 -9.98 15.83 -0.70
CA ASN A 72 -10.32 15.21 0.58
C ASN A 72 -9.08 14.58 1.23
N PHE A 73 -8.17 14.02 0.44
CA PHE A 73 -6.88 13.57 0.95
C PHE A 73 -6.05 14.72 1.50
N GLU A 74 -5.92 15.82 0.76
CA GLU A 74 -5.23 17.03 1.22
C GLU A 74 -5.79 17.53 2.55
N PHE A 75 -7.11 17.70 2.62
CA PHE A 75 -7.79 18.11 3.84
C PHE A 75 -7.56 17.12 4.99
N PHE A 76 -7.61 15.82 4.73
CA PHE A 76 -7.32 14.79 5.71
C PHE A 76 -5.91 14.92 6.30
N MET A 77 -4.92 15.24 5.46
CA MET A 77 -3.51 15.43 5.84
C MET A 77 -3.28 16.69 6.70
N THR A 78 -4.18 17.69 6.62
CA THR A 78 -4.11 18.88 7.51
C THR A 78 -4.50 18.57 8.95
N LYS A 79 -5.28 17.52 9.21
CA LYS A 79 -5.80 17.23 10.55
C LYS A 79 -4.66 16.82 11.49
N LYS A 80 -4.60 17.44 12.68
CA LYS A 80 -3.59 17.14 13.72
C LYS A 80 -3.48 15.65 14.06
N GLN A 81 -4.61 14.96 14.15
CA GLN A 81 -4.64 13.52 14.45
C GLN A 81 -4.07 12.66 13.31
N THR A 82 -4.28 13.08 12.05
CA THR A 82 -3.66 12.44 10.88
C THR A 82 -2.16 12.60 10.94
N ARG A 83 -1.66 13.83 11.12
CA ARG A 83 -0.22 14.12 11.21
C ARG A 83 0.48 13.33 12.32
N LYS A 84 -0.16 13.21 13.49
CA LYS A 84 0.33 12.37 14.59
C LYS A 84 0.49 10.91 14.16
N LYS A 85 -0.54 10.32 13.53
CA LYS A 85 -0.53 8.93 13.06
C LYS A 85 0.47 8.69 11.93
N LEU A 86 0.68 9.68 11.06
CA LEU A 86 1.74 9.62 10.05
C LEU A 86 3.12 9.58 10.70
N GLY A 87 3.38 10.43 11.71
CA GLY A 87 4.62 10.38 12.47
C GLY A 87 4.85 9.01 13.14
N GLU A 88 3.80 8.39 13.68
CA GLU A 88 3.85 7.02 14.21
C GLU A 88 4.19 5.98 13.11
N LEU A 89 3.64 6.13 11.89
CA LEU A 89 3.99 5.28 10.74
C LEU A 89 5.44 5.48 10.31
N LEU A 90 5.94 6.71 10.25
CA LEU A 90 7.34 6.99 9.87
C LEU A 90 8.31 6.44 10.92
N ALA A 91 7.98 6.55 12.21
CA ALA A 91 8.75 5.95 13.28
C ALA A 91 8.77 4.41 13.17
N LEU A 92 7.61 3.79 12.90
CA LEU A 92 7.52 2.36 12.65
C LEU A 92 8.31 1.94 11.41
N TRP A 93 8.29 2.77 10.37
CA TRP A 93 9.05 2.52 9.14
C TRP A 93 10.55 2.37 9.41
N LYS A 94 11.11 3.18 10.32
CA LYS A 94 12.53 3.10 10.73
C LYS A 94 12.84 1.92 11.64
N ALA A 95 11.84 1.34 12.28
CA ALA A 95 12.03 0.21 13.18
C ALA A 95 12.32 -1.08 12.38
N PRO A 96 13.12 -2.01 12.93
CA PRO A 96 13.31 -3.34 12.35
C PRO A 96 11.98 -4.04 12.07
N ARG A 97 11.86 -4.67 10.91
CA ARG A 97 10.64 -5.42 10.51
C ARG A 97 10.53 -6.71 11.32
N THR A 98 9.33 -7.01 11.80
CA THR A 98 9.01 -8.24 12.55
C THR A 98 7.74 -8.90 11.98
N LYS A 99 7.39 -10.09 12.50
CA LYS A 99 6.16 -10.79 12.10
C LYS A 99 4.90 -10.00 12.49
N GLU A 100 5.01 -9.13 13.48
CA GLU A 100 3.94 -8.31 14.05
C GLU A 100 3.81 -6.95 13.37
N THR A 101 4.69 -6.58 12.43
CA THR A 101 4.69 -5.25 11.80
C THR A 101 3.33 -4.88 11.19
N LEU A 102 2.62 -5.83 10.56
CA LEU A 102 1.26 -5.58 10.05
C LEU A 102 0.26 -5.23 11.17
N ASN A 103 0.33 -5.92 12.32
CA ASN A 103 -0.51 -5.62 13.47
C ASN A 103 -0.17 -4.23 14.04
N GLN A 104 1.12 -3.86 14.04
CA GLN A 104 1.58 -2.54 14.49
C GLN A 104 1.07 -1.43 13.55
N ILE A 105 1.08 -1.66 12.23
CA ILE A 105 0.48 -0.74 11.24
C ILE A 105 -1.03 -0.57 11.49
N ASP A 106 -1.79 -1.66 11.67
CA ASP A 106 -3.24 -1.57 11.96
C ASP A 106 -3.53 -0.88 13.31
N ALA A 107 -2.67 -1.11 14.31
CA ALA A 107 -2.80 -0.52 15.64
C ALA A 107 -2.63 1.01 15.64
N ILE A 108 -1.82 1.57 14.74
CA ILE A 108 -1.74 3.03 14.55
C ILE A 108 -3.13 3.60 14.19
N GLY A 109 -3.97 2.82 13.52
CA GLY A 109 -5.38 3.16 13.33
C GLY A 109 -5.62 4.33 12.38
N LEU A 110 -4.71 4.56 11.42
CA LEU A 110 -4.88 5.59 10.40
C LEU A 110 -6.09 5.29 9.49
N LYS A 111 -6.27 4.03 9.08
CA LYS A 111 -7.48 3.54 8.39
C LYS A 111 -8.75 3.84 9.20
N LYS A 112 -8.76 3.46 10.49
CA LYS A 112 -9.90 3.65 11.40
C LYS A 112 -10.22 5.14 11.60
N TRP A 113 -9.19 5.99 11.59
CA TRP A 113 -9.35 7.43 11.64
C TRP A 113 -9.97 8.00 10.36
N LEU A 114 -9.53 7.57 9.17
CA LEU A 114 -10.15 7.97 7.91
C LEU A 114 -11.61 7.50 7.81
N ALA A 115 -11.90 6.27 8.26
CA ALA A 115 -13.25 5.71 8.28
C ALA A 115 -14.25 6.57 9.07
N ARG A 116 -13.78 7.21 10.15
CA ARG A 116 -14.59 8.06 11.05
C ARG A 116 -14.59 9.54 10.66
N ASN A 117 -13.85 9.91 9.62
CA ASN A 117 -13.76 11.29 9.18
C ASN A 117 -15.09 11.75 8.53
N GLU A 118 -15.26 13.05 8.39
CA GLU A 118 -16.53 13.70 8.01
C GLU A 118 -16.97 13.45 6.56
N PHE A 119 -16.12 12.83 5.75
CA PHE A 119 -16.44 12.46 4.37
C PHE A 119 -17.53 11.39 4.31
N ARG A 120 -18.34 11.44 3.24
CA ARG A 120 -19.21 10.33 2.86
C ARG A 120 -18.37 9.09 2.51
N SER A 121 -19.00 7.93 2.36
CA SER A 121 -18.23 6.69 2.17
C SER A 121 -17.48 6.69 0.85
N GLU A 122 -18.17 7.13 -0.19
CA GLU A 122 -17.73 7.30 -1.57
C GLU A 122 -16.66 8.39 -1.74
N ASP A 123 -16.68 9.40 -0.88
CA ASP A 123 -15.76 10.54 -0.95
C ASP A 123 -14.46 10.32 -0.15
N LYS A 124 -14.32 9.16 0.51
CA LYS A 124 -13.13 8.88 1.32
C LYS A 124 -11.93 8.61 0.39
N PRO A 125 -10.79 9.27 0.61
CA PRO A 125 -9.56 9.07 -0.18
C PRO A 125 -8.84 7.75 0.17
N TRP A 126 -9.54 6.62 0.03
CA TRP A 126 -9.01 5.29 0.32
C TRP A 126 -7.81 4.96 -0.56
N ASP A 127 -7.86 5.30 -1.85
CA ASP A 127 -6.77 4.98 -2.78
C ASP A 127 -5.50 5.80 -2.53
N TYR A 128 -5.63 7.07 -2.13
CA TYR A 128 -4.48 7.86 -1.66
C TYR A 128 -3.90 7.30 -0.36
N LEU A 129 -4.75 6.82 0.56
CA LEU A 129 -4.27 6.16 1.78
C LEU A 129 -3.61 4.81 1.48
N ASN A 130 -4.14 4.03 0.52
CA ASN A 130 -3.55 2.79 0.02
C ASN A 130 -2.14 3.08 -0.49
N ARG A 131 -2.03 4.00 -1.44
CA ARG A 131 -0.77 4.43 -2.04
C ARG A 131 0.25 4.82 -0.99
N LEU A 132 -0.11 5.62 0.02
CA LEU A 132 0.80 5.95 1.12
C LEU A 132 1.39 4.71 1.80
N HIS A 133 0.57 3.71 2.10
CA HIS A 133 1.06 2.50 2.76
C HIS A 133 1.94 1.67 1.83
N VAL A 134 1.64 1.61 0.53
CA VAL A 134 2.54 0.99 -0.48
C VAL A 134 3.90 1.65 -0.44
N LEU A 135 3.92 2.98 -0.59
CA LEU A 135 5.16 3.74 -0.70
C LEU A 135 6.02 3.56 0.55
N LEU A 136 5.42 3.48 1.74
CA LEU A 136 6.16 3.24 2.98
C LEU A 136 6.62 1.78 3.12
N PHE A 137 5.73 0.81 2.89
CA PHE A 137 5.95 -0.58 3.28
C PHE A 137 5.82 -1.54 2.10
N LEU A 138 6.54 -1.28 1.01
CA LEU A 138 6.55 -2.10 -0.22
C LEU A 138 6.67 -3.61 0.06
N ASP A 139 7.51 -3.96 1.03
CA ASP A 139 7.80 -5.34 1.44
C ASP A 139 6.64 -6.00 2.22
N GLN A 140 5.85 -5.20 2.93
CA GLN A 140 4.74 -5.68 3.75
C GLN A 140 3.39 -5.56 3.04
N MET A 141 3.31 -4.79 1.96
CA MET A 141 2.05 -4.34 1.40
C MET A 141 1.74 -4.92 0.04
N THR A 142 0.59 -5.60 0.01
CA THR A 142 -0.17 -5.93 -1.18
C THR A 142 -1.41 -5.03 -1.25
N THR A 143 -1.24 -3.71 -1.16
CA THR A 143 -2.21 -2.82 -0.49
C THR A 143 -3.62 -2.90 -1.03
N VAL A 144 -4.47 -3.34 -0.12
CA VAL A 144 -5.85 -2.94 -0.13
C VAL A 144 -6.26 -2.62 1.30
N ILE A 145 -6.36 -1.32 1.61
CA ILE A 145 -6.84 -0.78 2.90
C ILE A 145 -8.35 -0.65 2.89
N ASP A 146 -8.94 -0.57 1.71
CA ASP A 146 -10.36 -0.82 1.52
C ASP A 146 -10.68 -2.29 1.86
N ASP A 147 -11.66 -2.51 2.74
CA ASP A 147 -12.00 -3.86 3.19
C ASP A 147 -12.66 -4.71 2.10
N HIS A 148 -13.46 -4.07 1.25
CA HIS A 148 -14.16 -4.72 0.15
C HIS A 148 -13.19 -5.14 -0.94
N GLN A 149 -12.35 -4.22 -1.42
CA GLN A 149 -11.34 -4.54 -2.42
C GLN A 149 -10.37 -5.63 -1.89
N LEU A 150 -10.01 -5.63 -0.59
CA LEU A 150 -9.15 -6.67 -0.01
C LEU A 150 -9.84 -8.03 -0.05
N THR A 151 -11.14 -8.05 0.22
CA THR A 151 -11.97 -9.25 0.14
C THR A 151 -11.94 -9.83 -1.27
N THR A 152 -12.17 -8.98 -2.28
CA THR A 152 -12.12 -9.38 -3.69
C THR A 152 -10.77 -9.97 -4.08
N LEU A 153 -9.67 -9.27 -3.75
CA LEU A 153 -8.32 -9.74 -4.07
C LEU A 153 -8.00 -11.06 -3.35
N TYR A 154 -8.41 -11.19 -2.09
CA TYR A 154 -8.28 -12.42 -1.31
C TYR A 154 -9.01 -13.57 -2.00
N GLU A 155 -10.25 -13.38 -2.43
CA GLU A 155 -11.02 -14.42 -3.12
C GLU A 155 -10.39 -14.80 -4.46
N GLN A 156 -9.88 -13.85 -5.22
CA GLN A 156 -9.21 -14.12 -6.50
C GLN A 156 -7.93 -14.95 -6.34
N LEU A 157 -7.15 -14.68 -5.30
CA LEU A 157 -5.84 -15.31 -5.09
C LEU A 157 -5.89 -16.58 -4.24
N VAL A 158 -6.61 -16.54 -3.13
CA VAL A 158 -6.72 -17.63 -2.15
C VAL A 158 -7.87 -18.59 -2.51
N ARG A 159 -8.84 -18.15 -3.32
CA ARG A 159 -9.99 -18.94 -3.81
C ARG A 159 -10.83 -19.58 -2.72
N LYS A 160 -11.03 -18.83 -1.66
CA LYS A 160 -11.95 -19.19 -0.59
C LYS A 160 -12.76 -17.97 -0.25
N THR A 161 -14.07 -18.12 -0.13
CA THR A 161 -14.87 -17.10 0.54
C THR A 161 -14.30 -16.94 1.95
N PRO A 162 -13.90 -15.73 2.36
CA PRO A 162 -13.36 -15.54 3.68
C PRO A 162 -14.43 -15.86 4.72
N VAL A 163 -14.19 -16.89 5.54
CA VAL A 163 -14.81 -17.02 6.87
C VAL A 163 -14.52 -15.72 7.62
N PRO A 164 -15.40 -15.22 8.53
CA PRO A 164 -15.14 -13.98 9.27
C PRO A 164 -13.72 -13.96 9.85
N THR A 165 -12.83 -13.23 9.19
CA THR A 165 -11.39 -13.19 9.47
C THR A 165 -10.96 -11.75 9.48
N SER A 166 -10.02 -11.43 10.36
CA SER A 166 -9.58 -10.05 10.51
C SER A 166 -8.96 -9.52 9.22
N PHE A 167 -9.11 -8.23 8.99
CA PHE A 167 -8.47 -7.50 7.89
C PHE A 167 -6.96 -7.84 7.79
N VAL A 168 -6.26 -7.81 8.92
CA VAL A 168 -4.82 -8.12 8.99
C VAL A 168 -4.51 -9.55 8.56
N ARG A 169 -5.37 -10.52 8.90
CA ARG A 169 -5.18 -11.91 8.48
C ARG A 169 -5.35 -12.06 6.98
N ARG A 170 -6.37 -11.45 6.38
CA ARG A 170 -6.57 -11.47 4.92
C ARG A 170 -5.40 -10.83 4.19
N GLN A 171 -4.88 -9.70 4.67
CA GLN A 171 -3.66 -9.09 4.12
C GLN A 171 -2.45 -10.03 4.21
N GLY A 172 -2.26 -10.69 5.36
CA GLY A 172 -1.17 -11.65 5.55
C GLY A 172 -1.23 -12.83 4.58
N GLU A 173 -2.43 -13.34 4.28
CA GLU A 173 -2.63 -14.46 3.34
C GLU A 173 -2.43 -14.04 1.88
N VAL A 174 -2.96 -12.88 1.46
CA VAL A 174 -2.68 -12.30 0.12
C VAL A 174 -1.17 -12.12 -0.08
N ARG A 175 -0.50 -11.50 0.90
CA ARG A 175 0.96 -11.32 0.87
C ARG A 175 1.71 -12.64 0.78
N HIS A 176 1.29 -13.65 1.52
CA HIS A 176 1.93 -14.95 1.46
C HIS A 176 1.90 -15.54 0.05
N VAL A 177 0.77 -15.41 -0.65
CA VAL A 177 0.63 -15.87 -2.05
C VAL A 177 1.53 -15.07 -2.99
N VAL A 178 1.53 -13.74 -2.89
CA VAL A 178 2.37 -12.86 -3.73
C VAL A 178 3.86 -13.11 -3.48
N ASN A 179 4.28 -13.27 -2.22
CA ASN A 179 5.67 -13.57 -1.87
C ASN A 179 6.12 -14.92 -2.42
N GLN A 180 5.29 -15.96 -2.28
CA GLN A 180 5.60 -17.27 -2.85
C GLN A 180 5.79 -17.23 -4.37
N PHE A 181 5.11 -16.32 -5.07
CA PHE A 181 5.30 -16.13 -6.50
C PHE A 181 6.59 -15.35 -6.79
N ALA A 182 6.80 -14.22 -6.12
CA ALA A 182 7.97 -13.37 -6.32
C ALA A 182 9.28 -14.12 -6.03
N ASP A 183 9.30 -14.93 -4.97
CA ASP A 183 10.49 -15.71 -4.58
C ASP A 183 10.82 -16.82 -5.61
N LYS A 184 9.83 -17.30 -6.38
CA LYS A 184 10.02 -18.32 -7.43
C LYS A 184 10.49 -17.77 -8.77
N THR A 185 10.30 -16.48 -8.98
CA THR A 185 10.48 -15.82 -10.29
C THR A 185 11.78 -15.01 -10.37
N GLU A 186 12.62 -15.10 -9.32
CA GLU A 186 13.99 -14.54 -9.28
C GLU A 186 14.09 -13.06 -9.66
N PHE A 187 13.09 -12.27 -9.26
CA PHE A 187 13.12 -10.84 -9.49
C PHE A 187 14.27 -10.14 -8.76
N THR A 188 14.87 -9.14 -9.43
CA THR A 188 15.96 -8.35 -8.86
C THR A 188 15.49 -7.29 -7.86
N GLN A 189 14.25 -6.82 -7.97
CA GLN A 189 13.66 -5.77 -7.14
C GLN A 189 12.38 -6.25 -6.44
N VAL A 190 12.55 -7.29 -5.63
CA VAL A 190 11.44 -8.08 -5.08
C VAL A 190 10.36 -7.22 -4.41
N ASP A 191 10.72 -6.15 -3.71
CA ASP A 191 9.74 -5.30 -3.00
C ASP A 191 8.88 -4.44 -3.93
N LEU A 192 9.47 -3.87 -5.00
CA LEU A 192 8.70 -3.18 -6.03
C LEU A 192 7.79 -4.15 -6.76
N VAL A 193 8.31 -5.35 -7.06
CA VAL A 193 7.51 -6.39 -7.71
C VAL A 193 6.32 -6.80 -6.84
N ARG A 194 6.51 -7.01 -5.54
CA ARG A 194 5.41 -7.33 -4.61
C ARG A 194 4.31 -6.27 -4.64
N ALA A 195 4.69 -4.99 -4.64
CA ALA A 195 3.75 -3.88 -4.74
C ALA A 195 3.05 -3.83 -6.11
N SER A 196 3.81 -3.91 -7.20
CA SER A 196 3.30 -3.80 -8.58
C SER A 196 2.43 -5.00 -8.98
N LEU A 197 2.71 -6.22 -8.51
CA LEU A 197 1.88 -7.39 -8.83
C LEU A 197 0.44 -7.18 -8.39
N VAL A 198 0.22 -6.56 -7.24
CA VAL A 198 -1.12 -6.35 -6.69
C VAL A 198 -1.91 -5.32 -7.47
N ARG A 199 -1.23 -4.34 -8.06
CA ARG A 199 -1.85 -3.38 -8.98
C ARG A 199 -2.49 -4.06 -10.20
N TYR A 200 -1.93 -5.16 -10.69
CA TYR A 200 -2.36 -5.81 -11.93
C TYR A 200 -3.31 -7.01 -11.74
N LEU A 201 -3.72 -7.32 -10.50
CA LEU A 201 -4.57 -8.46 -10.16
C LEU A 201 -6.05 -8.03 -10.03
#